data_AF-A0AAD8Y6Z3-F1
#
_entry.id   AF-A0AAD8Y6Z3-F1
#
_cell.length_a   1.000
_cell.length_b   1.000
_cell.length_c   1.000
_cell.angle_alpha   90.00
_cell.angle_beta   90.00
_cell.angle_gamma   90.00
#
_symmetry.space_group_name_H-M   'P 1'
#
loop_
_entity.id
_entity.type
_entity.pdbx_description
1 polymer ?
#
loop_
_entity_poly.entity_id
_entity_poly.type
_entity_poly.pdbx_seq_one_letter_code
_entity_poly.pdbx_strand_id
1 'polypeptide(L)'
;MSKWTPECDGHLLALVTGFTENGQNPAFTAIAEHLNKMPCFTWTVTGKSVNARYKDYLDPSVIRGNMTQFEIEAFLSIQTLVRPNNWAFIGGVLGRTANDCKTAWGSVKKPLLATLESLTGRTELTVGEKYDFGSQDVMAKCSQAVLKSYMKKHPTPSNDPRIRTPSSLTKETIASLAREQNLKNAKAKKNTAKKKVCGEKTAERASKRAKKTENAQAVLDVIMTSKAEGKLSII
;
A
#
# COMPACT_ATOMS: atom_id res chain seq x y z
N MET A 1 5.23 3.69 -25.51
CA MET A 1 5.82 2.34 -25.67
C MET A 1 6.47 1.95 -24.35
N SER A 2 6.20 0.77 -23.82
CA SER A 2 6.89 0.27 -22.61
C SER A 2 8.38 0.18 -22.92
N LYS A 3 9.23 0.71 -22.03
CA LYS A 3 10.69 0.64 -22.21
C LYS A 3 11.17 -0.82 -22.16
N TRP A 4 10.55 -1.64 -21.33
CA TRP A 4 10.84 -3.08 -21.20
C TRP A 4 10.48 -3.84 -22.47
N THR A 5 11.48 -4.52 -23.05
CA THR A 5 11.34 -5.44 -24.19
C THR A 5 11.25 -6.89 -23.70
N PRO A 6 10.72 -7.82 -24.52
CA PRO A 6 10.69 -9.25 -24.17
C PRO A 6 12.08 -9.84 -23.92
N GLU A 7 13.10 -9.35 -24.64
CA GLU A 7 14.50 -9.75 -24.44
C GLU A 7 15.02 -9.34 -23.06
N CYS A 8 14.78 -8.07 -22.67
CA CYS A 8 15.08 -7.57 -21.33
C CYS A 8 14.39 -8.38 -20.23
N ASP A 9 13.12 -8.72 -20.44
CA ASP A 9 12.34 -9.53 -19.50
C ASP A 9 12.90 -10.96 -19.36
N GLY A 10 13.36 -11.56 -20.46
CA GLY A 10 14.01 -12.87 -20.45
C GLY A 10 15.29 -12.89 -19.62
N HIS A 11 16.15 -11.88 -19.76
CA HIS A 11 17.34 -11.75 -18.92
C HIS A 11 17.02 -11.54 -17.45
N LEU A 12 16.00 -10.70 -17.15
CA LEU A 12 15.55 -10.50 -15.78
C LEU A 12 15.05 -11.81 -15.15
N LEU A 13 14.22 -12.57 -15.87
CA LEU A 13 13.73 -13.87 -15.41
C LEU A 13 14.87 -14.85 -15.13
N ALA A 14 15.85 -14.95 -16.03
CA ALA A 14 17.00 -15.84 -15.86
C ALA A 14 17.79 -15.50 -14.58
N LEU A 15 18.07 -14.20 -14.36
CA LEU A 15 18.78 -13.76 -13.16
C LEU A 15 17.98 -14.05 -11.89
N VAL A 16 16.70 -13.70 -11.85
CA VAL A 16 15.85 -13.95 -10.67
C VAL A 16 15.76 -15.45 -10.36
N THR A 17 15.59 -16.28 -11.39
CA THR A 17 15.52 -17.74 -11.26
C THR A 17 16.79 -18.28 -10.62
N GLY A 18 17.96 -17.84 -11.08
CA GLY A 18 19.25 -18.22 -10.50
C GLY A 18 19.41 -17.85 -9.03
N PHE A 19 18.85 -16.72 -8.56
CA PHE A 19 18.82 -16.42 -7.12
C PHE A 19 17.91 -17.39 -6.37
N THR A 20 16.71 -17.65 -6.90
CA THR A 20 15.71 -18.49 -6.23
C THR A 20 16.11 -19.96 -6.15
N GLU A 21 16.76 -20.50 -7.17
CA GLU A 21 17.27 -21.89 -7.19
C GLU A 21 18.37 -22.09 -6.14
N ASN A 22 19.17 -21.06 -5.88
CA ASN A 22 20.17 -21.06 -4.82
C ASN A 22 19.59 -20.77 -3.42
N GLY A 23 18.25 -20.71 -3.28
CA GLY A 23 17.56 -20.40 -2.03
C GLY A 23 17.76 -18.96 -1.54
N GLN A 24 18.27 -18.08 -2.39
CA GLN A 24 18.53 -16.69 -2.06
C GLN A 24 17.37 -15.78 -2.48
N ASN A 25 17.14 -14.72 -1.71
CA ASN A 25 16.21 -13.68 -2.12
C ASN A 25 16.81 -12.86 -3.27
N PRO A 26 16.04 -12.53 -4.32
CA PRO A 26 16.56 -11.78 -5.46
C PRO A 26 17.09 -10.41 -5.05
N ALA A 27 18.39 -10.20 -5.22
CA ALA A 27 19.04 -8.93 -4.94
C ALA A 27 18.81 -7.95 -6.10
N PHE A 28 17.61 -7.35 -6.17
CA PHE A 28 17.19 -6.54 -7.32
C PHE A 28 18.11 -5.36 -7.68
N THR A 29 18.86 -4.82 -6.71
CA THR A 29 19.89 -3.80 -6.97
C THR A 29 21.07 -4.38 -7.77
N ALA A 30 21.60 -5.53 -7.35
CA ALA A 30 22.67 -6.22 -8.07
C ALA A 30 22.21 -6.72 -9.45
N ILE A 31 20.95 -7.19 -9.54
CA ILE A 31 20.34 -7.55 -10.82
C ILE A 31 20.28 -6.31 -11.74
N ALA A 32 19.86 -5.15 -11.23
CA ALA A 32 19.83 -3.92 -12.02
C ALA A 32 21.22 -3.50 -12.54
N GLU A 33 22.26 -3.63 -11.72
CA GLU A 33 23.66 -3.37 -12.12
C GLU A 33 24.12 -4.30 -13.26
N HIS A 34 23.70 -5.56 -13.23
CA HIS A 34 23.99 -6.51 -14.30
C HIS A 34 23.21 -6.17 -15.58
N LEU A 35 21.90 -5.88 -15.46
CA LEU A 35 21.05 -5.52 -16.61
C LEU A 35 21.52 -4.23 -17.30
N ASN A 36 22.03 -3.25 -16.55
CA ASN A 36 22.58 -2.00 -17.11
C ASN A 36 23.81 -2.22 -18.01
N LYS A 37 24.47 -3.38 -17.95
CA LYS A 37 25.59 -3.73 -18.82
C LYS A 37 25.15 -4.43 -20.10
N MET A 38 23.87 -4.80 -20.20
CA MET A 38 23.33 -5.53 -21.35
C MET A 38 22.92 -4.57 -22.47
N PRO A 39 23.14 -4.93 -23.75
CA PRO A 39 22.85 -4.06 -24.89
C PRO A 39 21.35 -3.82 -25.11
N CYS A 40 20.49 -4.72 -24.64
CA CYS A 40 19.03 -4.60 -24.77
C CYS A 40 18.44 -3.51 -23.84
N PHE A 41 19.18 -3.04 -22.84
CA PHE A 41 18.78 -1.94 -21.97
C PHE A 41 19.41 -0.62 -22.43
N THR A 42 18.66 0.14 -23.23
CA THR A 42 19.08 1.47 -23.69
C THR A 42 18.89 2.58 -22.65
N TRP A 43 18.42 2.24 -21.44
CA TRP A 43 18.21 3.17 -20.33
C TRP A 43 18.70 2.57 -19.01
N THR A 44 19.04 3.45 -18.08
CA THR A 44 19.45 3.04 -16.73
C THR A 44 18.26 2.47 -15.96
N VAL A 45 18.31 1.18 -15.64
CA VAL A 45 17.38 0.51 -14.72
C VAL A 45 17.88 0.62 -13.28
N THR A 46 16.94 0.79 -12.36
CA THR A 46 17.21 0.79 -10.91
C THR A 46 16.60 -0.46 -10.29
N GLY A 47 17.13 -0.93 -9.16
CA GLY A 47 16.58 -2.10 -8.46
C GLY A 47 15.08 -1.98 -8.14
N LYS A 48 14.59 -0.75 -7.90
CA LYS A 48 13.15 -0.47 -7.72
C LYS A 48 12.35 -0.76 -8.99
N SER A 49 12.84 -0.30 -10.15
CA SER A 49 12.18 -0.56 -11.44
C SER A 49 12.18 -2.05 -11.79
N VAL A 50 13.29 -2.74 -11.51
CA VAL A 50 13.43 -4.17 -11.76
C VAL A 50 12.46 -4.98 -10.88
N ASN A 51 12.42 -4.68 -9.58
CA ASN A 51 11.50 -5.32 -8.64
C ASN A 51 10.04 -5.09 -9.02
N ALA A 52 9.68 -3.86 -9.39
CA ALA A 52 8.33 -3.55 -9.87
C ALA A 52 8.00 -4.31 -11.14
N ARG A 53 8.91 -4.34 -12.13
CA ARG A 53 8.70 -5.10 -13.38
C ARG A 53 8.48 -6.59 -13.10
N TYR A 54 9.31 -7.17 -12.23
CA TYR A 54 9.17 -8.57 -11.85
C TYR A 54 7.82 -8.84 -11.18
N LYS A 55 7.50 -8.13 -10.09
CA LYS A 55 6.28 -8.35 -9.31
C LYS A 55 4.99 -8.07 -10.09
N ASP A 56 5.01 -7.09 -10.98
CA ASP A 56 3.79 -6.70 -11.70
C ASP A 56 3.58 -7.50 -12.98
N TYR A 57 4.64 -7.98 -13.63
CA TYR A 57 4.54 -8.55 -14.99
C TYR A 57 5.21 -9.90 -15.20
N LEU A 58 6.23 -10.28 -14.43
CA LEU A 58 7.04 -11.49 -14.71
C LEU A 58 6.90 -12.59 -13.65
N ASP A 59 6.43 -12.27 -12.45
CA ASP A 59 6.21 -13.26 -11.39
C ASP A 59 5.19 -14.34 -11.85
N PRO A 60 5.57 -15.63 -11.86
CA PRO A 60 4.68 -16.70 -12.31
C PRO A 60 3.48 -16.92 -11.37
N SER A 61 3.55 -16.46 -10.11
CA SER A 61 2.45 -16.58 -9.15
C SER A 61 1.29 -15.61 -9.42
N VAL A 62 1.51 -14.60 -10.28
CA VAL A 62 0.51 -13.59 -10.61
C VAL A 62 -0.42 -14.10 -11.71
N ILE A 63 -1.72 -14.10 -11.43
CA ILE A 63 -2.75 -14.41 -12.43
C ILE A 63 -2.85 -13.23 -13.41
N ARG A 64 -2.63 -13.50 -14.70
CA ARG A 64 -2.68 -12.49 -15.78
C ARG A 64 -3.96 -12.61 -16.61
N GLY A 65 -4.35 -11.52 -17.26
CA GLY A 65 -5.58 -11.44 -18.06
C GLY A 65 -6.73 -10.75 -17.35
N ASN A 66 -7.91 -10.72 -17.99
CA ASN A 66 -9.09 -10.04 -17.45
C ASN A 66 -9.48 -10.60 -16.07
N MET A 67 -9.97 -9.71 -15.20
CA MET A 67 -10.57 -10.16 -13.93
C MET A 67 -11.88 -10.87 -14.22
N THR A 68 -12.05 -12.02 -13.60
CA THR A 68 -13.29 -12.81 -13.64
C THR A 68 -14.40 -12.10 -12.88
N GLN A 69 -15.63 -12.53 -13.11
CA GLN A 69 -16.80 -12.03 -12.40
C GLN A 69 -16.63 -12.14 -10.88
N PHE A 70 -16.21 -13.31 -10.43
CA PHE A 70 -15.98 -13.59 -9.03
C PHE A 70 -14.91 -12.65 -8.42
N GLU A 71 -13.79 -12.43 -9.13
CA GLU A 71 -12.72 -11.53 -8.67
C GLU A 71 -13.20 -10.09 -8.53
N ILE A 72 -14.03 -9.59 -9.47
CA ILE A 72 -14.60 -8.23 -9.39
C ILE A 72 -15.58 -8.09 -8.21
N GLU A 73 -16.43 -9.09 -7.98
CA GLU A 73 -17.34 -9.09 -6.83
C GLU A 73 -16.58 -9.09 -5.49
N ALA A 74 -15.55 -9.94 -5.39
CA ALA A 74 -14.66 -10.01 -4.23
C ALA A 74 -13.89 -8.69 -4.04
N PHE A 75 -13.35 -8.14 -5.13
CA PHE A 75 -12.67 -6.84 -5.15
C PHE A 75 -13.55 -5.71 -4.59
N LEU A 76 -14.79 -5.58 -5.07
CA LEU A 76 -15.74 -4.57 -4.58
C LEU A 76 -16.10 -4.79 -3.11
N SER A 77 -16.27 -6.04 -2.70
CA SER A 77 -16.54 -6.40 -1.30
C SER A 77 -15.36 -6.03 -0.38
N ILE A 78 -14.12 -6.33 -0.78
CA ILE A 78 -12.94 -6.00 0.03
C ILE A 78 -12.71 -4.49 0.09
N GLN A 79 -12.86 -3.79 -1.03
CA GLN A 79 -12.69 -2.34 -1.11
C GLN A 79 -13.66 -1.60 -0.17
N THR A 80 -14.87 -2.11 0.02
CA THR A 80 -15.85 -1.54 0.95
C THR A 80 -15.60 -1.93 2.41
N LEU A 81 -15.05 -3.13 2.68
CA LEU A 81 -14.87 -3.66 4.02
C LEU A 81 -13.53 -3.30 4.72
N VAL A 82 -12.41 -3.19 3.98
CA VAL A 82 -11.06 -3.30 4.58
C VAL A 82 -10.25 -2.00 4.63
N ARG A 83 -10.85 -0.89 4.17
CA ARG A 83 -10.27 0.45 3.93
C ARG A 83 -10.06 0.68 2.42
N PRO A 84 -10.52 1.83 1.90
CA PRO A 84 -10.29 2.21 0.51
C PRO A 84 -8.80 2.28 0.15
N ASN A 85 -8.49 1.93 -1.10
CA ASN A 85 -7.20 2.13 -1.77
C ASN A 85 -6.03 1.28 -1.23
N ASN A 86 -6.31 0.18 -0.51
CA ASN A 86 -5.28 -0.77 -0.08
C ASN A 86 -5.01 -1.86 -1.14
N TRP A 87 -4.49 -1.44 -2.28
CA TRP A 87 -4.33 -2.29 -3.46
C TRP A 87 -3.41 -3.50 -3.26
N ALA A 88 -2.37 -3.36 -2.44
CA ALA A 88 -1.45 -4.46 -2.15
C ALA A 88 -2.14 -5.59 -1.38
N PHE A 89 -3.00 -5.25 -0.41
CA PHE A 89 -3.79 -6.23 0.32
C PHE A 89 -4.82 -6.90 -0.59
N ILE A 90 -5.59 -6.10 -1.33
CA ILE A 90 -6.63 -6.61 -2.22
C ILE A 90 -6.01 -7.55 -3.28
N GLY A 91 -4.91 -7.16 -3.89
CA GLY A 91 -4.17 -7.98 -4.84
C GLY A 91 -3.73 -9.31 -4.24
N GLY A 92 -3.13 -9.27 -3.04
CA GLY A 92 -2.71 -10.50 -2.34
C GLY A 92 -3.86 -11.46 -2.05
N VAL A 93 -5.05 -10.95 -1.73
CA VAL A 93 -6.25 -11.78 -1.51
C VAL A 93 -6.76 -12.38 -2.83
N LEU A 94 -6.68 -11.64 -3.93
CA LEU A 94 -7.18 -12.07 -5.24
C LEU A 94 -6.15 -12.86 -6.06
N GLY A 95 -4.90 -12.98 -5.61
CA GLY A 95 -3.80 -13.52 -6.43
C GLY A 95 -3.44 -12.62 -7.63
N ARG A 96 -3.77 -11.33 -7.53
CA ARG A 96 -3.56 -10.29 -8.57
C ARG A 96 -2.59 -9.24 -8.07
N THR A 97 -2.07 -8.41 -8.98
CA THR A 97 -1.17 -7.34 -8.57
C THR A 97 -1.94 -6.13 -8.03
N ALA A 98 -1.25 -5.30 -7.25
CA ALA A 98 -1.79 -4.01 -6.84
C ALA A 98 -2.10 -3.11 -8.06
N ASN A 99 -1.36 -3.26 -9.16
CA ASN A 99 -1.57 -2.51 -10.38
C ASN A 99 -2.85 -2.95 -11.11
N ASP A 100 -3.13 -4.24 -11.16
CA ASP A 100 -4.36 -4.78 -11.72
C ASP A 100 -5.58 -4.28 -10.95
N CYS A 101 -5.50 -4.28 -9.61
CA CYS A 101 -6.56 -3.77 -8.74
C CYS A 101 -6.84 -2.27 -8.99
N LYS A 102 -5.78 -1.45 -9.15
CA LYS A 102 -5.93 -0.02 -9.50
C LYS A 102 -6.58 0.17 -10.86
N THR A 103 -6.16 -0.62 -11.84
CA THR A 103 -6.68 -0.57 -13.20
C THR A 103 -8.16 -0.96 -13.23
N ALA A 104 -8.51 -2.06 -12.55
CA ALA A 104 -9.88 -2.50 -12.37
C ALA A 104 -10.75 -1.41 -11.70
N TRP A 105 -10.25 -0.78 -10.62
CA TRP A 105 -10.92 0.33 -9.97
C TRP A 105 -11.23 1.48 -10.93
N GLY A 106 -10.29 1.85 -11.80
CA GLY A 106 -10.48 2.89 -12.80
C GLY A 106 -11.65 2.60 -13.74
N SER A 107 -11.82 1.33 -14.12
CA SER A 107 -12.94 0.87 -14.96
C SER A 107 -14.28 0.82 -14.20
N VAL A 108 -14.26 0.45 -12.92
CA VAL A 108 -15.50 0.25 -12.13
C VAL A 108 -16.00 1.49 -11.40
N LYS A 109 -15.13 2.45 -11.08
CA LYS A 109 -15.48 3.61 -10.24
C LYS A 109 -16.54 4.50 -10.89
N LYS A 110 -16.40 4.82 -12.18
CA LYS A 110 -17.36 5.68 -12.91
C LYS A 110 -18.77 5.07 -12.98
N PRO A 111 -18.95 3.82 -13.44
CA PRO A 111 -20.29 3.20 -13.45
C PRO A 111 -20.85 3.00 -12.03
N LEU A 112 -19.99 2.80 -11.03
CA LEU A 112 -20.40 2.69 -9.64
C LEU A 112 -21.02 4.00 -9.13
N LEU A 113 -20.36 5.13 -9.39
CA LEU A 113 -20.87 6.45 -9.03
C LEU A 113 -22.17 6.79 -9.75
N ALA A 114 -22.25 6.53 -11.06
CA ALA A 114 -23.47 6.78 -11.82
C ALA A 114 -24.68 5.97 -11.30
N THR A 115 -24.44 4.71 -10.90
CA THR A 115 -25.49 3.87 -10.33
C THR A 115 -25.90 4.36 -8.93
N LEU A 116 -24.92 4.76 -8.11
CA LEU A 116 -25.17 5.32 -6.79
C LEU A 116 -26.02 6.59 -6.87
N GLU A 117 -25.70 7.48 -7.79
CA GLU A 117 -26.42 8.73 -8.04
C GLU A 117 -27.87 8.47 -8.43
N SER A 118 -28.11 7.52 -9.35
CA SER A 118 -29.47 7.12 -9.73
C SER A 118 -30.28 6.53 -8.58
N LEU A 119 -29.66 5.82 -7.65
CA LEU A 119 -30.38 5.12 -6.56
C LEU A 119 -30.58 5.98 -5.32
N THR A 120 -29.67 6.91 -5.04
CA THR A 120 -29.60 7.62 -3.75
C THR A 120 -29.48 9.13 -3.88
N GLY A 121 -29.33 9.66 -5.10
CA GLY A 121 -29.05 11.08 -5.36
C GLY A 121 -27.64 11.53 -4.92
N ARG A 122 -26.77 10.60 -4.51
CA ARG A 122 -25.39 10.92 -4.06
C ARG A 122 -24.41 10.87 -5.23
N THR A 123 -23.58 11.89 -5.36
CA THR A 123 -22.59 12.02 -6.45
C THR A 123 -21.17 11.61 -6.05
N GLU A 124 -20.93 11.34 -4.76
CA GLU A 124 -19.61 11.01 -4.25
C GLU A 124 -19.56 9.73 -3.42
N LEU A 125 -18.47 8.98 -3.61
CA LEU A 125 -18.05 7.94 -2.69
C LEU A 125 -17.17 8.62 -1.63
N THR A 126 -17.71 8.89 -0.43
CA THR A 126 -16.96 9.52 0.66
C THR A 126 -15.75 8.65 1.00
N VAL A 127 -14.56 9.05 0.55
CA VAL A 127 -13.31 8.31 0.81
C VAL A 127 -12.83 8.69 2.20
N GLY A 128 -13.03 7.81 3.19
CA GLY A 128 -12.40 7.93 4.50
C GLY A 128 -13.37 7.96 5.68
N GLU A 129 -14.63 8.33 5.43
CA GLU A 129 -15.74 7.86 6.25
C GLU A 129 -16.08 6.45 5.77
N LYS A 130 -16.64 5.60 6.63
CA LYS A 130 -17.08 4.28 6.21
C LYS A 130 -17.90 4.45 4.93
N TYR A 131 -17.71 3.59 3.94
CA TYR A 131 -18.58 3.54 2.76
C TYR A 131 -20.01 3.24 3.25
N ASP A 132 -20.73 4.27 3.70
CA ASP A 132 -22.08 4.17 4.22
C ASP A 132 -23.01 4.24 3.01
N PHE A 133 -22.91 3.22 2.17
CA PHE A 133 -23.95 2.91 1.22
C PHE A 133 -25.17 2.61 2.08
N GLY A 134 -26.15 3.52 2.07
CA GLY A 134 -27.27 3.57 3.02
C GLY A 134 -28.20 2.35 3.10
N SER A 135 -27.82 1.21 2.52
CA SER A 135 -28.34 -0.13 2.77
C SER A 135 -27.44 -1.16 2.05
N GLN A 136 -27.31 -2.37 2.59
CA GLN A 136 -26.65 -3.50 1.89
C GLN A 136 -27.28 -3.75 0.49
N ASP A 137 -28.57 -3.46 0.33
CA ASP A 137 -29.29 -3.59 -0.95
C ASP A 137 -28.77 -2.61 -2.02
N VAL A 138 -28.49 -1.36 -1.62
CA VAL A 138 -27.90 -0.35 -2.52
C VAL A 138 -26.54 -0.82 -3.01
N MET A 139 -25.71 -1.39 -2.13
CA MET A 139 -24.43 -1.95 -2.53
C MET A 139 -24.53 -3.13 -3.48
N ALA A 140 -25.49 -4.02 -3.25
CA ALA A 140 -25.72 -5.18 -4.11
C ALA A 140 -26.17 -4.74 -5.52
N LYS A 141 -27.06 -3.75 -5.62
CA LYS A 141 -27.51 -3.20 -6.91
C LYS A 141 -26.38 -2.47 -7.64
N CYS A 142 -25.63 -1.63 -6.92
CA CYS A 142 -24.45 -0.95 -7.44
C CYS A 142 -23.39 -1.93 -7.94
N SER A 143 -23.07 -2.97 -7.16
CA SER A 143 -22.07 -3.97 -7.55
C SER A 143 -22.50 -4.76 -8.78
N GLN A 144 -23.77 -5.18 -8.86
CA GLN A 144 -24.30 -5.89 -10.03
C GLN A 144 -24.28 -5.02 -11.30
N ALA A 145 -24.68 -3.75 -11.22
CA ALA A 145 -24.68 -2.84 -12.37
C ALA A 145 -23.25 -2.57 -12.89
N VAL A 146 -22.32 -2.40 -11.96
CA VAL A 146 -20.89 -2.23 -12.25
C VAL A 146 -20.31 -3.47 -12.88
N LEU A 147 -20.62 -4.63 -12.33
CA LEU A 147 -20.15 -5.92 -12.83
C LEU A 147 -20.62 -6.15 -14.28
N LYS A 148 -21.91 -5.94 -14.55
CA LYS A 148 -22.46 -6.00 -15.92
C LYS A 148 -21.74 -5.04 -16.86
N SER A 149 -21.49 -3.81 -16.42
CA SER A 149 -20.79 -2.79 -17.22
C SER A 149 -19.32 -3.16 -17.49
N TYR A 150 -18.63 -3.71 -16.49
CA TYR A 150 -17.26 -4.17 -16.63
C TYR A 150 -17.17 -5.36 -17.58
N MET A 151 -18.03 -6.36 -17.43
CA MET A 151 -18.05 -7.56 -18.29
C MET A 151 -18.40 -7.22 -19.74
N LYS A 152 -19.24 -6.21 -19.98
CA LYS A 152 -19.52 -5.72 -21.34
C LYS A 152 -18.28 -5.11 -22.01
N LYS A 153 -17.43 -4.40 -21.26
CA LYS A 153 -16.19 -3.78 -21.76
C LYS A 153 -15.02 -4.75 -21.83
N HIS A 154 -15.02 -5.75 -20.95
CA HIS A 154 -13.99 -6.76 -20.81
C HIS A 154 -14.65 -8.14 -20.91
N PRO A 155 -15.13 -8.54 -22.11
CA PRO A 155 -15.67 -9.87 -22.28
C PRO A 155 -14.56 -10.87 -21.91
N THR A 156 -14.82 -11.69 -20.89
CA THR A 156 -13.93 -12.80 -20.57
C THR A 156 -13.91 -13.74 -21.78
N PRO A 157 -12.74 -14.19 -22.26
CA PRO A 157 -12.72 -15.33 -23.14
C PRO A 157 -13.40 -16.49 -22.40
N SER A 158 -14.39 -17.08 -23.07
CA SER A 158 -15.23 -18.21 -22.64
C SER A 158 -14.58 -19.09 -21.56
N ASN A 159 -15.35 -19.40 -20.52
CA ASN A 159 -15.07 -20.38 -19.45
C ASN A 159 -14.06 -21.48 -19.86
N ASP A 160 -12.76 -21.24 -19.75
CA ASP A 160 -11.77 -22.31 -19.84
C ASP A 160 -11.73 -22.99 -18.46
N PRO A 161 -12.19 -24.24 -18.33
CA PRO A 161 -12.21 -24.96 -17.05
C PRO A 161 -10.81 -25.19 -16.46
N ARG A 162 -9.73 -24.85 -17.18
CA ARG A 162 -8.35 -24.86 -16.67
C ARG A 162 -7.97 -23.59 -15.91
N ILE A 163 -8.75 -22.51 -16.00
CA ILE A 163 -8.59 -21.37 -15.09
C ILE A 163 -9.18 -21.82 -13.76
N ARG A 164 -8.30 -22.37 -12.90
CA ARG A 164 -8.64 -22.66 -11.51
C ARG A 164 -9.17 -21.37 -10.88
N THR A 165 -10.49 -21.29 -10.69
CA THR A 165 -11.03 -20.43 -9.65
C THR A 165 -10.36 -20.90 -8.35
N PRO A 166 -9.65 -20.02 -7.62
CA PRO A 166 -9.09 -20.41 -6.34
C PRO A 166 -10.28 -20.78 -5.44
N SER A 167 -10.48 -22.09 -5.27
CA SER A 167 -11.63 -22.71 -4.61
C SER A 167 -11.71 -22.37 -3.12
N SER A 168 -10.78 -21.56 -2.61
CA SER A 168 -10.62 -21.20 -1.21
C SER A 168 -11.16 -19.80 -0.85
N LEU A 169 -11.54 -18.98 -1.83
CA LEU A 169 -11.99 -17.62 -1.57
C LEU A 169 -13.50 -17.60 -1.28
N THR A 170 -13.94 -18.08 -0.13
CA THR A 170 -15.36 -17.92 0.27
C THR A 170 -15.63 -16.52 0.80
N LYS A 171 -16.92 -16.13 0.84
CA LYS A 171 -17.34 -14.88 1.50
C LYS A 171 -16.92 -14.86 2.98
N GLU A 172 -16.92 -16.01 3.67
CA GLU A 172 -16.42 -16.08 5.05
C GLU A 172 -14.91 -15.85 5.12
N THR A 173 -14.12 -16.42 4.20
CA THR A 173 -12.66 -16.20 4.14
C THR A 173 -12.34 -14.73 3.95
N ILE A 174 -13.05 -14.05 3.03
CA ILE A 174 -12.89 -12.62 2.79
C ILE A 174 -13.24 -11.80 4.04
N ALA A 175 -14.35 -12.13 4.72
CA ALA A 175 -14.76 -11.45 5.94
C ALA A 175 -13.77 -11.67 7.10
N SER A 176 -13.18 -12.87 7.20
CA SER A 176 -12.16 -13.19 8.20
C SER A 176 -10.87 -12.39 7.97
N LEU A 177 -10.37 -12.37 6.73
CA LEU A 177 -9.20 -11.59 6.33
C LEU A 177 -9.41 -10.09 6.55
N ALA A 178 -10.62 -9.60 6.25
CA ALA A 178 -11.02 -8.23 6.52
C ALA A 178 -10.92 -7.87 8.01
N ARG A 179 -11.42 -8.75 8.90
CA ARG A 179 -11.34 -8.56 10.36
C ARG A 179 -9.90 -8.54 10.84
N GLU A 180 -9.08 -9.49 10.38
CA GLU A 180 -7.66 -9.57 10.75
C GLU A 180 -6.91 -8.30 10.32
N GLN A 181 -7.14 -7.84 9.10
CA GLN A 181 -6.50 -6.64 8.58
C GLN A 181 -6.94 -5.37 9.32
N ASN A 182 -8.22 -5.28 9.69
CA ASN A 182 -8.73 -4.20 10.54
C ASN A 182 -8.07 -4.21 11.92
N LEU A 183 -7.82 -5.40 12.49
CA LEU A 183 -7.12 -5.55 13.77
C LEU A 183 -5.66 -5.10 13.69
N LYS A 184 -4.94 -5.50 12.62
CA LYS A 184 -3.56 -5.04 12.34
C LYS A 184 -3.50 -3.52 12.21
N ASN A 185 -4.45 -2.93 11.48
CA ASN A 185 -4.57 -1.49 11.31
C ASN A 185 -4.84 -0.76 12.64
N ALA A 186 -5.71 -1.31 13.49
CA ALA A 186 -6.00 -0.75 14.81
C ALA A 186 -4.78 -0.78 15.74
N LYS A 187 -4.01 -1.87 15.72
CA LYS A 187 -2.73 -2.00 16.45
C LYS A 187 -1.70 -0.98 15.94
N ALA A 188 -1.57 -0.81 14.62
CA ALA A 188 -0.66 0.18 14.03
C ALA A 188 -1.02 1.61 14.47
N LYS A 189 -2.30 2.00 14.45
CA LYS A 189 -2.76 3.31 14.95
C LYS A 189 -2.42 3.53 16.43
N LYS A 190 -2.64 2.52 17.28
CA LYS A 190 -2.29 2.58 18.72
C LYS A 190 -0.78 2.77 18.92
N ASN A 191 0.06 2.08 18.14
CA ASN A 191 1.51 2.21 18.23
C ASN A 191 2.00 3.60 17.78
N THR A 192 1.43 4.15 16.70
CA THR A 192 1.76 5.52 16.24
C THR A 192 1.33 6.58 17.27
N ALA A 193 0.15 6.43 17.88
CA ALA A 193 -0.31 7.32 18.93
C ALA A 193 0.58 7.25 20.18
N LYS A 194 0.98 6.04 20.62
CA LYS A 194 1.89 5.83 21.75
C LYS A 194 3.29 6.43 21.49
N LYS A 195 3.79 6.34 20.25
CA LYS A 195 5.07 6.93 19.85
C LYS A 195 5.04 8.47 19.87
N LYS A 196 3.92 9.08 19.46
CA LYS A 196 3.72 10.53 19.50
C LYS A 196 3.71 11.07 20.95
N VAL A 197 2.97 10.40 21.84
CA VAL A 197 2.90 10.76 23.27
C VAL A 197 4.27 10.60 23.97
N CYS A 198 5.07 9.59 23.58
CA CYS A 198 6.42 9.43 24.11
C CYS A 198 7.37 10.54 23.61
N GLY A 199 7.29 10.90 22.33
CA GLY A 199 8.09 11.99 21.75
C GLY A 199 7.82 13.34 22.41
N GLU A 200 6.55 13.68 22.65
CA GLU A 200 6.15 14.92 23.31
C GLU A 200 6.67 15.01 24.76
N LYS A 201 6.56 13.91 25.53
CA LYS A 201 7.11 13.86 26.91
C LYS A 201 8.63 13.97 26.97
N THR A 202 9.33 13.51 25.93
CA THR A 202 10.80 13.58 25.85
C THR A 202 11.27 14.99 25.50
N ALA A 203 10.56 15.68 24.59
CA ALA A 203 10.81 17.07 24.24
C ALA A 203 10.55 18.02 25.43
N GLU A 204 9.48 17.78 26.21
CA GLU A 204 9.17 18.59 27.39
C GLU A 204 10.25 18.47 28.49
N ARG A 205 10.79 17.26 28.71
CA ARG A 205 11.88 17.03 29.67
C ARG A 205 13.19 17.68 29.22
N ALA A 206 13.49 17.69 27.93
CA ALA A 206 14.67 18.37 27.38
C ALA A 206 14.59 19.89 27.56
N SER A 207 13.42 20.49 27.32
CA SER A 207 13.21 21.94 27.53
C SER A 207 13.36 22.33 29.00
N LYS A 208 12.84 21.54 29.95
CA LYS A 208 13.01 21.80 31.39
C LYS A 208 14.48 21.69 31.84
N ARG A 209 15.27 20.77 31.26
CA ARG A 209 16.71 20.68 31.53
C ARG A 209 17.48 21.88 30.99
N ALA A 210 17.17 22.34 29.78
CA ALA A 210 17.82 23.51 29.17
C ALA A 210 17.61 24.80 30.00
N LYS A 211 16.37 25.03 30.49
CA LYS A 211 16.08 26.16 31.38
C LYS A 211 16.81 26.08 32.72
N LYS A 212 16.99 24.86 33.26
CA LYS A 212 17.74 24.66 34.50
C LYS A 212 19.24 24.94 34.33
N THR A 213 19.83 24.58 33.20
CA THR A 213 21.24 24.86 32.90
C THR A 213 21.49 26.36 32.65
N GLU A 214 20.56 27.04 31.97
CA GLU A 214 20.64 28.49 31.75
C GLU A 214 20.58 29.27 33.07
N ASN A 215 19.69 28.88 33.98
CA ASN A 215 19.59 29.54 35.29
C ASN A 215 20.83 29.27 36.18
N ALA A 216 21.41 28.07 36.09
CA ALA A 216 22.66 27.75 36.79
C ALA A 216 23.85 28.56 36.24
N GLN A 217 23.90 28.77 34.92
CA GLN A 217 24.92 29.60 34.29
C GLN A 217 24.79 31.07 34.69
N ALA A 218 23.57 31.61 34.73
CA ALA A 218 23.32 32.97 35.19
C ALA A 218 23.77 33.19 36.64
N VAL A 219 23.56 32.21 37.53
CA VAL A 219 24.05 32.27 38.92
C VAL A 219 25.57 32.27 38.97
N LEU A 220 26.25 31.44 38.16
CA LEU A 220 27.71 31.42 38.08
C LEU A 220 28.27 32.76 37.57
N ASP A 221 27.65 33.35 36.55
CA ASP A 221 28.10 34.62 35.98
C ASP A 221 27.96 35.77 37.00
N VAL A 222 26.88 35.79 37.80
CA VAL A 222 26.71 36.75 38.92
C VAL A 222 27.78 36.55 40.00
N ILE A 223 28.09 35.30 40.37
CA ILE A 223 29.12 35.00 41.37
C ILE A 223 30.50 35.47 40.87
N MET A 224 30.83 35.18 39.60
CA MET A 224 32.12 35.55 39.01
C MET A 224 32.27 37.07 38.88
N THR A 225 31.20 37.77 38.50
CA THR A 225 31.18 39.24 38.41
C THR A 225 31.34 39.88 39.80
N SER A 226 30.64 39.36 40.81
CA SER A 226 30.73 39.86 42.18
C SER A 226 32.10 39.62 42.82
N LYS A 227 32.82 38.56 42.41
CA LYS A 227 34.20 38.29 42.80
C LYS A 227 35.19 39.25 42.13
N ALA A 228 34.97 39.61 40.86
CA ALA A 228 35.79 40.59 40.14
C ALA A 228 35.64 42.01 40.71
N GLU A 229 34.46 42.37 41.21
CA GLU A 229 34.21 43.66 41.86
C GLU A 229 34.71 43.75 43.32
N GLY A 230 35.33 42.69 43.86
CA GLY A 230 35.87 42.68 45.22
C GLY A 230 34.81 42.68 46.34
N LYS A 231 33.54 42.41 46.01
CA LYS A 231 32.41 42.47 46.96
C LYS A 231 32.16 41.16 47.73
N LEU A 232 32.81 40.06 47.35
CA LEU A 232 32.81 38.81 48.12
C LEU A 232 34.17 38.59 48.79
N SER A 233 34.23 38.87 50.08
CA SER A 233 35.32 38.41 50.95
C SER A 233 34.87 37.11 51.62
N ILE A 234 35.41 35.98 51.15
CA ILE A 234 35.16 34.67 51.75
C ILE A 234 36.25 34.48 52.80
N ILE A 235 35.83 34.33 54.06
CA ILE A 235 36.68 33.94 55.21
C ILE A 235 37.14 32.50 55.01
#